data_AF-A0A7J5ZFT4-F1
#
_entry.id   AF-A0A7J5ZFT4-F1
#
_cell.length_a   1.000
_cell.length_b   1.000
_cell.length_c   1.000
_cell.angle_alpha   90.00
_cell.angle_beta   90.00
_cell.angle_gamma   90.00
#
_symmetry.space_group_name_H-M   'P 1'
#
loop_
_entity.id
_entity.type
_entity.pdbx_description
1 polymer ?
#
loop_
_entity_poly.entity_id
_entity_poly.type
_entity_poly.pdbx_seq_one_letter_code
_entity_poly.pdbx_strand_id
1 'polypeptide(L)'
;MAPTDYKKKDNKFVAKAGNWKKPQNTLHGVKKRKWVPDNKVFEGSVKEGQGFALKRKEKVKHEYNKLLRKEKRRTPASKALYKEEYPEHLRHLYVAEAEKLRNEAWTHRLNRTKQRLRKEETAEDDAPAEAEAAEPVPEDAEFLTDKQQRDEAIKKYKQKKEETFQILSKKTKKGQPNLNLQMEYLLQKITQGTGK
;
A
#
# COMPACT_ATOMS: atom_id res chain seq x y z
N MET A 1 -43.92 -30.76 66.88
CA MET A 1 -44.99 -30.68 65.87
C MET A 1 -45.11 -29.24 65.40
N ALA A 2 -45.11 -29.01 64.09
CA ALA A 2 -45.35 -27.70 63.49
C ALA A 2 -46.86 -27.38 63.47
N PRO A 3 -47.23 -26.10 63.59
CA PRO A 3 -48.47 -25.62 62.99
C PRO A 3 -48.17 -24.63 61.87
N THR A 4 -48.61 -25.02 60.68
CA THR A 4 -48.87 -24.17 59.52
C THR A 4 -49.97 -23.15 59.85
N ASP A 5 -49.89 -21.95 59.29
CA ASP A 5 -50.94 -21.42 58.40
C ASP A 5 -50.71 -19.96 57.99
N TYR A 6 -51.10 -19.73 56.75
CA TYR A 6 -50.79 -18.65 55.84
C TYR A 6 -51.86 -17.57 55.92
N LYS A 7 -51.50 -16.28 55.93
CA LYS A 7 -52.40 -15.19 55.52
C LYS A 7 -51.65 -14.11 54.73
N LYS A 8 -51.90 -14.06 53.42
CA LYS A 8 -51.57 -12.89 52.58
C LYS A 8 -52.62 -11.81 52.84
N LYS A 9 -52.19 -10.56 53.05
CA LYS A 9 -53.07 -9.40 53.12
C LYS A 9 -52.95 -8.63 51.81
N ASP A 10 -54.07 -8.57 51.09
CA ASP A 10 -54.21 -7.80 49.86
C ASP A 10 -54.37 -6.31 50.21
N ASN A 11 -53.28 -5.56 50.16
CA ASN A 11 -53.34 -4.11 50.27
C ASN A 11 -53.64 -3.52 48.89
N LYS A 12 -54.93 -3.32 48.60
CA LYS A 12 -55.42 -2.53 47.47
C LYS A 12 -54.79 -1.13 47.53
N PHE A 13 -54.04 -0.76 46.49
CA PHE A 13 -53.52 0.60 46.33
C PHE A 13 -54.67 1.55 45.99
N VAL A 14 -55.02 2.43 46.92
CA VAL A 14 -56.01 3.50 46.69
C VAL A 14 -55.29 4.65 46.00
N ALA A 15 -55.58 4.86 44.71
CA ALA A 15 -55.08 6.00 43.96
C ALA A 15 -55.66 7.30 44.54
N LYS A 16 -54.86 8.00 45.34
CA LYS A 16 -55.22 9.33 45.84
C LYS A 16 -55.06 10.32 44.67
N ALA A 17 -56.18 10.76 44.11
CA ALA A 17 -56.25 11.84 43.14
C ALA A 17 -55.79 13.16 43.83
N GLY A 18 -54.48 13.36 43.85
CA GLY A 18 -53.82 14.55 44.38
C GLY A 18 -53.37 15.43 43.23
N ASN A 19 -53.98 16.60 43.15
CA ASN A 19 -53.75 17.67 42.17
C ASN A 19 -52.26 18.05 42.09
N TRP A 20 -51.53 17.59 41.05
CA TRP A 20 -50.13 17.99 40.82
C TRP A 20 -50.07 19.38 40.19
N LYS A 21 -50.22 20.42 41.02
CA LYS A 21 -49.81 21.78 40.65
C LYS A 21 -48.28 21.78 40.57
N LYS A 22 -47.73 21.74 39.35
CA LYS A 22 -46.29 21.98 39.11
C LYS A 22 -45.98 23.44 39.42
N PRO A 23 -45.03 23.79 40.32
CA PRO A 23 -44.48 25.13 40.31
C PRO A 23 -43.51 25.24 39.14
N GLN A 24 -43.85 26.10 38.18
CA GLN A 24 -42.90 26.68 37.24
C GLN A 24 -41.91 27.50 38.05
N ASN A 25 -40.71 26.97 38.30
CA ASN A 25 -39.56 27.78 38.70
C ASN A 25 -38.30 27.20 38.07
N THR A 26 -37.93 27.85 36.97
CA THR A 26 -36.68 27.74 36.24
C THR A 26 -35.54 28.23 37.12
N LEU A 27 -35.06 27.39 38.05
CA LEU A 27 -33.77 27.60 38.70
C LEU A 27 -32.68 27.06 37.77
N HIS A 28 -31.89 27.99 37.27
CA HIS A 28 -30.70 27.84 36.44
C HIS A 28 -29.85 26.61 36.80
N GLY A 29 -30.15 25.49 36.13
CA GLY A 29 -29.20 24.54 35.55
C GLY A 29 -28.06 24.00 36.42
N VAL A 30 -28.36 23.24 37.49
CA VAL A 30 -27.41 22.23 37.96
C VAL A 30 -27.33 21.12 36.91
N LYS A 31 -26.39 21.24 35.97
CA LYS A 31 -26.10 20.19 34.98
C LYS A 31 -25.69 18.93 35.74
N LYS A 32 -26.48 17.86 35.64
CA LYS A 32 -26.09 16.55 36.17
C LYS A 32 -24.77 16.11 35.50
N ARG A 33 -23.74 15.83 36.31
CA ARG A 33 -22.47 15.30 35.83
C ARG A 33 -22.71 13.95 35.14
N LYS A 34 -22.17 13.77 33.93
CA LYS A 34 -22.20 12.47 33.26
C LYS A 34 -21.34 11.49 34.06
N TRP A 35 -21.87 10.31 34.34
CA TRP A 35 -21.12 9.23 34.98
C TRP A 35 -19.97 8.81 34.06
N VAL A 36 -18.74 8.87 34.57
CA VAL A 36 -17.53 8.42 33.87
C VAL A 36 -17.11 7.11 34.53
N PRO A 37 -16.91 6.02 33.77
CA PRO A 37 -16.46 4.75 34.33
C PRO A 37 -15.13 4.92 35.06
N ASP A 38 -15.01 4.36 36.27
CA ASP A 38 -13.80 4.46 37.11
C ASP A 38 -12.55 3.86 36.43
N ASN A 39 -12.76 2.94 35.49
CA ASN A 39 -11.69 2.31 34.70
C ASN A 39 -11.16 3.18 33.56
N LYS A 40 -11.67 4.40 33.35
CA LYS A 40 -11.12 5.34 32.38
C LYS A 40 -9.97 6.12 33.01
N VAL A 41 -8.93 5.37 33.41
CA VAL A 41 -7.69 5.90 33.95
C VAL A 41 -7.06 6.78 32.86
N PHE A 42 -7.03 8.08 33.12
CA PHE A 42 -6.35 9.03 32.26
C PHE A 42 -4.86 8.64 32.21
N GLU A 43 -4.37 8.22 31.04
CA GLU A 43 -2.96 7.90 30.83
C GLU A 43 -2.13 9.19 30.93
N GLY A 44 -1.69 9.52 32.14
CA GLY A 44 -0.79 10.64 32.43
C GLY A 44 -1.17 11.42 33.68
N SER A 45 -0.22 12.22 34.18
CA SER A 45 -0.51 13.22 35.21
C SER A 45 -0.95 14.53 34.54
N VAL A 46 -2.13 15.05 34.92
CA VAL A 46 -2.60 16.39 34.50
C VAL A 46 -1.66 17.47 35.02
N LYS A 47 -1.03 17.25 36.18
CA LYS A 47 -0.06 18.18 36.80
C LYS A 47 1.26 18.26 36.05
N GLU A 48 1.68 17.19 35.38
CA GLU A 48 2.96 17.13 34.68
C GLU A 48 2.83 17.43 33.18
N GLY A 49 1.61 17.40 32.61
CA GLY A 49 1.41 17.53 31.16
C GLY A 49 2.02 16.38 30.34
N GLN A 50 2.40 15.28 31.01
CA GLN A 50 3.36 14.29 30.52
C GLN A 50 2.76 13.00 29.95
N GLY A 51 1.44 12.82 29.91
CA GLY A 51 0.85 11.57 29.38
C GLY A 51 0.80 11.51 27.86
N PHE A 52 -0.18 12.21 27.30
CA PHE A 52 -0.50 12.14 25.88
C PHE A 52 0.55 12.80 24.98
N ALA A 53 1.16 13.90 25.42
CA ALA A 53 2.20 14.60 24.68
C ALA A 53 3.49 13.75 24.57
N LEU A 54 3.86 13.06 25.65
CA LEU A 54 5.02 12.17 25.68
C LEU A 54 4.76 10.94 24.80
N LYS A 55 3.60 10.30 24.93
CA LYS A 55 3.21 9.16 24.08
C LYS A 55 3.19 9.52 22.59
N ARG A 56 2.74 10.73 22.24
CA ARG A 56 2.86 11.25 20.86
C ARG A 56 4.31 11.46 20.44
N LYS A 57 5.14 12.07 21.28
CA LYS A 57 6.57 12.26 21.02
C LYS A 57 7.29 10.91 20.80
N GLU A 58 6.97 9.91 21.60
CA GLU A 58 7.51 8.55 21.47
C GLU A 58 7.07 7.87 20.18
N LYS A 59 5.78 8.00 19.80
CA LYS A 59 5.27 7.50 18.52
C LYS A 59 6.00 8.13 17.34
N VAL A 60 6.14 9.46 17.33
CA VAL A 60 6.87 10.19 16.28
C VAL A 60 8.33 9.73 16.22
N LYS A 61 9.01 9.59 17.37
CA LYS A 61 10.38 9.08 17.44
C LYS A 61 10.50 7.66 16.90
N HIS A 62 9.53 6.79 17.22
CA HIS A 62 9.49 5.42 16.72
C HIS A 62 9.30 5.37 15.20
N GLU A 63 8.37 6.16 14.66
CA GLU A 63 8.12 6.25 13.21
C GLU A 63 9.35 6.76 12.46
N TYR A 64 10.02 7.79 12.98
CA TYR A 64 11.27 8.29 12.43
C TYR A 64 12.37 7.21 12.42
N ASN A 65 12.60 6.54 13.56
CA ASN A 65 13.58 5.46 13.64
C ASN A 65 13.23 4.27 12.74
N LYS A 66 11.94 4.00 12.51
CA LYS A 66 11.47 2.99 11.56
C LYS A 66 11.83 3.35 10.13
N LEU A 67 11.70 4.62 9.74
CA LEU A 67 12.13 5.10 8.43
C LEU A 67 13.66 4.98 8.28
N LEU A 68 14.44 5.41 9.27
CA LEU A 68 15.90 5.26 9.27
C LEU A 68 16.34 3.79 9.16
N ARG A 69 15.65 2.86 9.84
CA ARG A 69 15.92 1.41 9.72
C ARG A 69 15.62 0.89 8.32
N LYS A 70 14.53 1.35 7.70
CA LYS A 70 14.17 0.97 6.33
C LYS A 70 15.17 1.51 5.32
N GLU A 71 15.62 2.74 5.49
CA GLU A 71 16.65 3.38 4.68
C GLU A 71 17.97 2.60 4.77
N LYS A 72 18.49 2.36 5.98
CA LYS A 72 19.70 1.55 6.21
C LYS A 72 19.62 0.12 5.66
N ARG A 73 18.43 -0.47 5.60
CA ARG A 73 18.22 -1.80 4.98
C ARG A 73 18.17 -1.74 3.46
N ARG A 74 17.69 -0.64 2.88
CA ARG A 74 17.63 -0.44 1.43
C ARG A 74 19.00 -0.09 0.85
N THR A 75 19.74 0.76 1.54
CA THR A 75 21.13 1.10 1.25
C THR A 75 21.98 0.56 2.38
N PRO A 76 22.34 -0.75 2.37
CA PRO A 76 23.44 -1.17 3.22
C PRO A 76 24.60 -0.28 2.80
N ALA A 77 25.08 0.57 3.72
CA ALA A 77 26.28 1.34 3.49
C ALA A 77 27.41 0.31 3.36
N SER A 78 27.64 -0.17 2.15
CA SER A 78 28.86 -0.87 1.81
C SER A 78 29.95 0.15 2.10
N LYS A 79 30.64 -0.03 3.24
CA LYS A 79 31.98 0.52 3.36
C LYS A 79 32.71 -0.07 2.17
N ALA A 80 32.85 0.72 1.11
CA ALA A 80 33.64 0.35 -0.05
C ALA A 80 35.08 0.20 0.47
N LEU A 81 35.43 -1.03 0.88
CA LEU A 81 36.76 -1.39 1.35
C LEU A 81 37.79 -1.20 0.24
N TYR A 82 37.32 -1.20 -1.02
CA TYR A 82 38.09 -0.95 -2.22
C TYR A 82 37.46 0.25 -2.94
N LYS A 83 38.21 1.33 -3.08
CA LYS A 83 37.94 2.35 -4.09
C LYS A 83 38.45 1.74 -5.39
N GLU A 84 37.54 1.35 -6.28
CA GLU A 84 37.84 0.75 -7.59
C GLU A 84 38.53 1.78 -8.50
N GLU A 85 39.77 2.15 -8.20
CA GLU A 85 40.68 2.73 -9.18
C GLU A 85 41.45 1.57 -9.81
N TYR A 86 40.73 0.74 -10.57
CA TYR A 86 41.36 -0.27 -11.41
C TYR A 86 42.07 0.43 -12.57
N PRO A 87 43.26 -0.05 -12.98
CA PRO A 87 43.94 0.45 -14.16
C PRO A 87 43.02 0.42 -15.38
N GLU A 88 42.90 1.56 -16.08
CA GLU A 88 41.93 1.77 -17.15
C GLU A 88 41.95 0.69 -18.24
N HIS A 89 43.14 0.15 -18.54
CA HIS A 89 43.35 -0.88 -19.56
C HIS A 89 42.75 -2.26 -19.23
N LEU A 90 42.47 -2.55 -17.95
CA LEU A 90 41.85 -3.82 -17.52
C LEU A 90 40.35 -3.69 -17.29
N ARG A 91 39.79 -2.47 -17.37
CA ARG A 91 38.38 -2.19 -17.14
C ARG A 91 37.47 -3.03 -18.05
N HIS A 92 37.90 -3.28 -19.28
CA HIS A 92 37.12 -4.06 -20.25
C HIS A 92 36.95 -5.53 -19.88
N LEU A 93 38.00 -6.17 -19.34
CA LEU A 93 37.92 -7.56 -18.90
C LEU A 93 36.94 -7.71 -17.72
N TYR A 94 36.99 -6.78 -16.77
CA TYR A 94 36.10 -6.79 -15.61
C TYR A 94 34.65 -6.47 -15.98
N VAL A 95 34.43 -5.51 -16.88
CA VAL A 95 33.09 -5.22 -17.41
C VAL A 95 32.53 -6.45 -18.14
N ALA A 96 33.34 -7.13 -18.95
CA ALA A 96 32.93 -8.34 -19.65
C ALA A 96 32.57 -9.48 -18.68
N GLU A 97 33.35 -9.68 -17.62
CA GLU A 97 33.06 -10.67 -16.58
C GLU A 97 31.76 -10.33 -15.82
N ALA A 98 31.57 -9.06 -15.44
CA ALA A 98 30.36 -8.60 -14.77
C ALA A 98 29.11 -8.74 -15.65
N GLU A 99 29.22 -8.46 -16.95
CA GLU A 99 28.14 -8.66 -17.93
C GLU A 99 27.82 -10.13 -18.12
N LYS A 100 28.83 -10.99 -18.22
CA LYS A 100 28.65 -12.45 -18.28
C LYS A 100 27.92 -12.97 -17.05
N LEU A 101 28.33 -12.55 -15.85
CA LEU A 101 27.68 -12.93 -14.58
C LEU A 101 26.22 -12.45 -14.52
N ARG A 102 25.95 -11.23 -15.02
CA ARG A 102 24.57 -10.70 -15.13
C ARG A 102 23.72 -11.50 -16.11
N ASN A 103 24.27 -11.84 -17.28
CA ASN A 103 23.61 -12.63 -18.29
C ASN A 103 23.31 -14.04 -17.78
N GLU A 104 24.27 -14.69 -17.10
CA GLU A 104 24.10 -16.00 -16.46
C GLU A 104 23.03 -15.97 -15.36
N ALA A 105 23.03 -14.95 -14.50
CA ALA A 105 21.99 -14.80 -13.48
C ALA A 105 20.59 -14.61 -14.11
N TRP A 106 20.52 -13.87 -15.23
CA TRP A 106 19.29 -13.67 -15.98
C TRP A 106 18.81 -14.95 -16.66
N THR A 107 19.70 -15.71 -17.31
CA THR A 107 19.35 -17.00 -17.93
C THR A 107 18.95 -18.03 -16.88
N HIS A 108 19.65 -18.13 -15.75
CA HIS A 108 19.24 -18.99 -14.62
C HIS A 108 17.86 -18.61 -14.09
N ARG A 109 17.55 -17.32 -14.00
CA ARG A 109 16.22 -16.85 -13.59
C ARG A 109 15.14 -17.29 -14.57
N LEU A 110 15.36 -17.12 -15.86
CA LEU A 110 14.44 -17.56 -16.91
C LEU A 110 14.29 -19.08 -16.99
N ASN A 111 15.39 -19.81 -16.83
CA ASN A 111 15.38 -21.27 -16.80
C ASN A 111 14.60 -21.78 -15.59
N ARG A 112 14.73 -21.14 -14.42
CA ARG A 112 13.94 -21.48 -13.24
C ARG A 112 12.44 -21.23 -13.44
N THR A 113 12.06 -20.17 -14.15
CA THR A 113 10.65 -19.93 -14.49
C THR A 113 10.13 -20.95 -15.50
N LYS A 114 10.92 -21.27 -16.52
CA LYS A 114 10.58 -22.31 -17.52
C LYS A 114 10.46 -23.69 -16.88
N GLN A 115 11.33 -24.05 -15.94
CA GLN A 115 11.25 -25.31 -15.20
C GLN A 115 10.00 -25.41 -14.32
N ARG A 116 9.51 -24.29 -13.77
CA ARG A 116 8.26 -24.28 -12.99
C ARG A 116 7.04 -24.52 -13.88
N LEU A 117 7.00 -23.86 -15.04
CA LEU A 117 5.94 -24.06 -16.04
C LEU A 117 5.96 -25.49 -16.60
N ARG A 118 7.13 -26.00 -17.01
CA ARG A 118 7.27 -27.39 -17.47
C ARG A 118 6.85 -28.40 -16.41
N LYS A 119 7.12 -28.14 -15.13
CA LYS A 119 6.70 -29.03 -14.03
C LYS A 119 5.18 -29.03 -13.83
N GLU A 120 4.51 -27.90 -14.10
CA GLU A 120 3.05 -27.81 -14.13
C GLU A 120 2.49 -28.56 -15.34
N GLU A 121 3.13 -28.48 -16.51
CA GLU A 121 2.74 -29.21 -17.74
C GLU A 121 2.97 -30.73 -17.61
N THR A 122 4.10 -31.19 -17.05
CA THR A 122 4.39 -32.63 -16.86
C THR A 122 3.59 -33.29 -15.73
N ALA A 123 2.79 -32.53 -14.98
CA ALA A 123 1.85 -33.10 -14.02
C ALA A 123 0.53 -33.53 -14.69
N GLU A 124 0.31 -33.15 -15.96
CA GLU A 124 -0.92 -33.44 -16.70
C GLU A 124 -0.72 -34.47 -17.83
N ASP A 125 0.51 -34.79 -18.24
CA ASP A 125 0.75 -35.74 -19.35
C ASP A 125 1.91 -36.71 -19.09
N ASP A 126 1.58 -37.93 -18.69
CA ASP A 126 2.41 -39.12 -18.89
C ASP A 126 2.09 -39.72 -20.28
N ALA A 127 2.87 -39.38 -21.32
CA ALA A 127 3.00 -40.17 -22.56
C ALA A 127 4.30 -39.83 -23.32
N PRO A 128 4.99 -40.82 -23.94
CA PRO A 128 6.40 -40.70 -24.29
C PRO A 128 6.69 -40.01 -25.63
N ALA A 129 7.90 -39.50 -25.69
CA ALA A 129 8.54 -38.74 -26.76
C ALA A 129 8.68 -39.48 -28.10
N GLU A 130 8.50 -38.74 -29.19
CA GLU A 130 9.27 -38.94 -30.42
C GLU A 130 9.90 -37.62 -30.85
N ALA A 131 11.21 -37.71 -31.13
CA ALA A 131 12.07 -36.63 -31.55
C ALA A 131 12.03 -36.52 -33.08
N GLU A 132 11.87 -35.32 -33.61
CA GLU A 132 12.20 -35.04 -35.01
C GLU A 132 13.08 -33.79 -35.10
N ALA A 133 14.20 -33.96 -35.79
CA ALA A 133 15.26 -32.98 -35.98
C ALA A 133 14.79 -31.84 -36.89
N ALA A 134 14.99 -30.59 -36.46
CA ALA A 134 14.82 -29.41 -37.30
C ALA A 134 16.16 -28.65 -37.40
N GLU A 135 16.60 -28.40 -38.63
CA GLU A 135 17.83 -27.68 -38.96
C GLU A 135 17.80 -26.19 -38.52
N PRO A 136 18.95 -25.55 -38.25
CA PRO A 136 18.99 -24.16 -37.81
C PRO A 136 18.81 -23.19 -38.99
N VAL A 137 17.60 -22.67 -39.14
CA VAL A 137 17.25 -21.52 -40.00
C VAL A 137 17.84 -20.24 -39.38
N PRO A 138 18.30 -19.22 -40.13
CA PRO A 138 18.96 -18.04 -39.56
C PRO A 138 17.97 -17.12 -38.83
N GLU A 139 17.69 -17.43 -37.56
CA GLU A 139 16.79 -16.71 -36.64
C GLU A 139 17.28 -15.30 -36.23
N ASP A 140 18.54 -14.96 -36.54
CA ASP A 140 19.19 -13.73 -36.06
C ASP A 140 18.59 -12.45 -36.66
N ALA A 141 18.09 -12.48 -37.90
CA ALA A 141 17.54 -11.31 -38.58
C ALA A 141 16.13 -10.95 -38.07
N GLU A 142 15.27 -11.96 -37.87
CA GLU A 142 13.92 -11.76 -37.36
C GLU A 142 13.95 -11.30 -35.90
N PHE A 143 14.83 -11.88 -35.08
CA PHE A 143 15.01 -11.49 -33.67
C PHE A 143 15.46 -10.04 -33.49
N LEU A 144 16.30 -9.51 -34.40
CA LEU A 144 16.70 -8.11 -34.40
C LEU A 144 15.52 -7.18 -34.70
N THR A 145 14.67 -7.54 -35.68
CA THR A 145 13.47 -6.75 -36.00
C THR A 145 12.43 -6.79 -34.87
N ASP A 146 12.25 -7.93 -34.21
CA ASP A 146 11.35 -8.11 -33.07
C ASP A 146 11.76 -7.26 -31.86
N LYS A 147 13.07 -7.20 -31.57
CA LYS A 147 13.62 -6.34 -30.52
C LYS A 147 13.39 -4.86 -30.82
N GLN A 148 13.65 -4.44 -32.05
CA GLN A 148 13.43 -3.05 -32.48
C GLN A 148 11.95 -2.66 -32.34
N GLN A 149 11.04 -3.52 -32.79
CA GLN A 149 9.60 -3.29 -32.64
C GLN A 149 9.16 -3.19 -31.18
N ARG A 150 9.69 -4.06 -30.30
CA ARG A 150 9.42 -3.99 -28.85
C ARG A 150 9.94 -2.70 -28.23
N ASP A 151 11.16 -2.30 -28.55
CA ASP A 151 11.77 -1.08 -28.04
C ASP A 151 11.05 0.17 -28.53
N GLU A 152 10.62 0.19 -29.78
CA GLU A 152 9.79 1.25 -30.35
C GLU A 152 8.41 1.34 -29.68
N ALA A 153 7.76 0.20 -29.44
CA ALA A 153 6.48 0.16 -28.73
C ALA A 153 6.62 0.71 -27.31
N ILE A 154 7.71 0.36 -26.60
CA ILE A 154 8.00 0.87 -25.26
C ILE A 154 8.27 2.38 -25.30
N LYS A 155 9.05 2.87 -26.27
CA LYS A 155 9.30 4.31 -26.44
C LYS A 155 8.00 5.08 -26.69
N LYS A 156 7.15 4.60 -27.60
CA LYS A 156 5.84 5.19 -27.88
C LYS A 156 4.95 5.23 -26.63
N TYR A 157 4.94 4.16 -25.83
CA TYR A 157 4.19 4.14 -24.56
C TYR A 157 4.71 5.18 -23.56
N LYS A 158 6.03 5.26 -23.38
CA LYS A 158 6.66 6.23 -22.46
C LYS A 158 6.37 7.67 -22.89
N GLN A 159 6.51 7.97 -24.18
CA GLN A 159 6.20 9.29 -24.75
C GLN A 159 4.74 9.68 -24.48
N LYS A 160 3.77 8.81 -24.83
CA LYS A 160 2.35 9.07 -24.53
C LYS A 160 2.09 9.28 -23.04
N LYS A 161 2.78 8.53 -22.17
CA LYS A 161 2.66 8.68 -20.72
C LYS A 161 3.22 10.02 -20.23
N GLU A 162 4.34 10.47 -20.77
CA GLU A 162 4.96 11.75 -20.42
C GLU A 162 4.11 12.92 -20.92
N GLU A 163 3.61 12.87 -22.15
CA GLU A 163 2.72 13.88 -22.73
C GLU A 163 1.43 14.04 -21.90
N THR A 164 0.78 12.93 -21.56
CA THR A 164 -0.43 12.95 -20.72
C THR A 164 -0.14 13.49 -19.32
N PHE A 165 1.00 13.12 -18.73
CA PHE A 165 1.43 13.66 -17.45
C PHE A 165 1.69 15.17 -17.52
N GLN A 166 2.36 15.66 -18.58
CA GLN A 166 2.62 17.08 -18.77
C GLN A 166 1.32 17.89 -18.89
N ILE A 167 0.29 17.37 -19.54
CA ILE A 167 -1.01 18.04 -19.65
C ILE A 167 -1.71 18.08 -18.27
N LEU A 168 -1.79 16.94 -17.59
CA LEU A 168 -2.57 16.78 -16.35
C LEU A 168 -1.89 17.37 -15.11
N SER A 169 -0.56 17.56 -15.15
CA SER A 169 0.22 18.13 -14.04
C SER A 169 0.23 19.67 -14.02
N LYS A 170 -0.31 20.33 -15.06
CA LYS A 170 -0.40 21.79 -15.13
C LYS A 170 -1.29 22.34 -14.02
N LYS A 171 -0.77 23.39 -13.37
CA LYS A 171 -1.43 24.09 -12.27
C LYS A 171 -1.69 25.54 -12.65
N THR A 172 -2.72 26.14 -12.04
CA THR A 172 -2.98 27.56 -12.16
C THR A 172 -1.92 28.38 -11.43
N LYS A 173 -1.87 29.70 -11.63
CA LYS A 173 -0.95 30.61 -10.92
C LYS A 173 -1.07 30.50 -9.38
N LYS A 174 -2.21 30.03 -8.88
CA LYS A 174 -2.48 29.78 -7.45
C LYS A 174 -2.10 28.37 -6.99
N GLY A 175 -1.48 27.55 -7.85
CA GLY A 175 -1.04 26.19 -7.54
C GLY A 175 -2.15 25.13 -7.52
N GLN A 176 -3.38 25.49 -7.90
CA GLN A 176 -4.51 24.56 -7.98
C GLN A 176 -4.44 23.75 -9.29
N PRO A 177 -4.93 22.50 -9.30
CA PRO A 177 -5.02 21.71 -10.54
C PRO A 177 -5.90 22.42 -11.58
N ASN A 178 -5.48 22.39 -12.84
CA ASN A 178 -6.26 22.98 -13.93
C ASN A 178 -7.30 21.97 -14.44
N LEU A 179 -8.53 22.06 -13.91
CA LEU A 179 -9.63 21.14 -14.24
C LEU A 179 -10.06 21.20 -15.71
N ASN A 180 -9.91 22.34 -16.38
CA ASN A 180 -10.28 22.48 -17.79
C ASN A 180 -9.42 21.57 -18.67
N LEU A 181 -8.11 21.50 -18.41
CA LEU A 181 -7.20 20.61 -19.13
C LEU A 181 -7.48 19.12 -18.86
N GLN A 182 -7.91 18.79 -17.65
CA GLN A 182 -8.32 17.42 -17.31
C GLN A 182 -9.61 17.03 -18.02
N MET A 183 -10.55 17.96 -18.11
CA MET A 183 -11.81 17.78 -18.83
C MET A 183 -11.60 17.64 -20.33
N GLU A 184 -10.76 18.47 -20.95
CA GLU A 184 -10.39 18.36 -22.36
C GLU A 184 -9.75 17.01 -22.69
N TYR A 185 -8.81 16.55 -21.87
CA TYR A 185 -8.20 15.23 -22.03
C TYR A 185 -9.23 14.10 -21.92
N LEU A 186 -10.18 14.20 -20.99
CA LEU A 186 -11.24 13.21 -20.83
C LEU A 186 -12.17 13.19 -22.06
N LEU A 187 -12.59 14.35 -22.55
CA LEU A 187 -13.42 14.47 -23.76
C LEU A 187 -12.70 13.92 -24.99
N GLN A 188 -11.40 14.19 -25.12
CA GLN A 188 -10.56 13.61 -26.17
C GLN A 188 -10.52 12.08 -26.08
N LYS A 189 -10.41 11.52 -24.87
CA LYS A 189 -10.40 10.07 -24.66
C LYS A 189 -11.74 9.42 -24.99
N ILE A 190 -12.85 10.09 -24.66
CA ILE A 190 -14.20 9.61 -24.99
C ILE A 190 -14.41 9.64 -26.51
N THR A 191 -14.12 10.75 -27.17
CA THR A 191 -14.27 10.90 -28.64
C THR A 191 -13.38 9.94 -29.44
N GLN A 192 -12.14 9.69 -28.99
CA GLN A 192 -11.26 8.69 -29.59
C GLN A 192 -11.70 7.25 -29.28
N GLY A 193 -12.35 7.03 -28.14
CA GLY A 193 -12.90 5.74 -27.74
C GLY A 193 -14.19 5.36 -28.48
N THR A 194 -14.96 6.33 -28.95
CA THR A 194 -16.22 6.14 -29.69
C THR A 194 -16.05 5.84 -31.19
N GLY A 195 -14.81 5.79 -31.69
CA GLY A 195 -14.48 5.47 -33.09
C GLY A 195 -14.05 4.01 -33.33
N LYS A 196 -14.34 3.11 -32.39
CA LYS A 196 -14.14 1.66 -32.52
C LYS A 196 -15.49 0.94 -32.49
#